data_AF-A0A5R9FNP3-F1
#
_entry.id   AF-A0A5R9FNP3-F1
#
_cell.length_a   1.000
_cell.length_b   1.000
_cell.length_c   1.000
_cell.angle_alpha   90.00
_cell.angle_beta   90.00
_cell.angle_gamma   90.00
#
_symmetry.space_group_name_H-M   'P 1'
#
loop_
_entity.id
_entity.type
_entity.pdbx_description
1 polymer ?
#
loop_
_entity_poly.entity_id
_entity_poly.type
_entity_poly.pdbx_seq_one_letter_code
_entity_poly.pdbx_strand_id
1 'polypeptide(L)' 'MTLDHDTYTTLEYLEGVDDAELVKVHKRSASLLRYLMAAGYVENAGPGRMKIAKLGREALKEHRQQS' A
#
# COMPACT_ATOMS: atom_id res chain seq x y z
N MET A 1 -2.72 -14.54 6.28
CA MET A 1 -2.68 -13.53 7.36
C MET A 1 -3.56 -12.38 6.87
N THR A 2 -4.62 -12.01 7.59
CA THR A 2 -5.59 -11.02 7.11
C THR A 2 -4.98 -9.62 7.18
N LEU A 3 -5.10 -8.84 6.10
CA LEU A 3 -4.71 -7.42 6.12
C LEU A 3 -5.59 -6.67 7.14
N ASP A 4 -4.97 -5.84 7.98
CA ASP A 4 -5.73 -4.89 8.78
C ASP A 4 -6.40 -3.83 7.87
N HIS A 5 -7.45 -3.19 8.39
CA HIS A 5 -8.28 -2.26 7.62
C HIS A 5 -7.48 -1.07 7.05
N ASP A 6 -6.48 -0.57 7.78
CA ASP A 6 -5.68 0.58 7.36
C ASP A 6 -4.70 0.20 6.26
N THR A 7 -4.09 -0.99 6.36
CA THR A 7 -3.27 -1.60 5.32
C THR A 7 -4.09 -1.81 4.04
N TYR A 8 -5.27 -2.44 4.15
CA TYR A 8 -6.15 -2.68 3.02
C TYR A 8 -6.56 -1.38 2.31
N THR A 9 -7.12 -0.43 3.05
CA THR A 9 -7.60 0.86 2.51
C THR A 9 -6.46 1.68 1.90
N THR A 10 -5.23 1.49 2.35
CA THR A 10 -4.05 2.15 1.79
C THR A 10 -3.61 1.49 0.50
N LEU A 11 -3.61 0.16 0.44
CA LEU A 11 -3.29 -0.55 -0.79
C LEU A 11 -4.35 -0.30 -1.88
N GLU A 12 -5.64 -0.29 -1.55
CA GLU A 12 -6.69 0.03 -2.54
C GLU A 12 -6.52 1.44 -3.12
N TYR A 13 -6.19 2.41 -2.27
CA TYR A 13 -5.90 3.77 -2.72
C TYR A 13 -4.71 3.78 -3.71
N LEU A 14 -3.67 3.00 -3.44
CA LEU A 14 -2.48 2.89 -4.28
C LEU A 14 -2.68 2.04 -5.54
N GLU A 15 -3.68 1.16 -5.58
CA GLU A 15 -4.04 0.42 -6.79
C GLU A 15 -4.72 1.32 -7.83
N GLY A 16 -5.45 2.34 -7.37
CA GLY A 16 -6.13 3.31 -8.24
C GLY A 16 -5.23 4.41 -8.82
N VAL A 17 -3.93 4.42 -8.51
CA VAL A 17 -2.97 5.41 -9.00
C VAL A 17 -1.66 4.76 -9.43
N ASP A 18 -1.02 5.28 -10.49
CA ASP A 18 0.30 4.78 -10.94
C ASP A 18 1.39 5.01 -9.89
N ASP A 19 1.30 6.14 -9.20
CA ASP A 19 2.10 6.49 -8.05
C ASP A 19 1.33 7.48 -7.15
N ALA A 20 1.62 7.47 -5.85
CA ALA A 20 1.06 8.39 -4.87
C ALA A 20 2.16 9.20 -4.19
N GLU A 21 1.87 10.46 -3.92
CA GLU A 21 2.72 11.28 -3.06
C GLU A 21 2.87 10.64 -1.68
N LEU A 22 4.12 10.49 -1.24
CA LEU A 22 4.51 9.96 0.07
C LEU A 22 3.73 10.66 1.19
N VAL A 23 3.49 11.96 1.06
CA VAL A 23 2.75 12.77 2.04
C VAL A 23 1.30 12.30 2.20
N LYS A 24 0.63 11.82 1.14
CA LYS A 24 -0.76 11.33 1.24
C LYS A 24 -0.84 10.00 1.98
N VAL A 25 0.14 9.11 1.75
CA VAL A 25 0.26 7.84 2.47
C VAL A 25 0.72 8.09 3.92
N HIS A 26 1.66 9.00 4.11
CA HIS A 26 2.23 9.37 5.41
C HIS A 26 1.23 10.10 6.31
N LYS A 27 0.33 10.92 5.74
CA LYS A 27 -0.77 11.59 6.46
C LYS A 27 -1.73 10.61 7.14
N ARG A 28 -1.79 9.34 6.69
CA ARG A 28 -2.54 8.28 7.39
C ARG A 28 -1.76 7.72 8.56
N SER A 29 -0.51 7.30 8.37
CA SER A 29 0.38 6.89 9.46
C SER A 29 1.82 6.66 8.97
N ALA A 30 2.80 7.25 9.68
CA ALA A 30 4.23 7.03 9.42
C ALA A 30 4.62 5.54 9.58
N SER A 31 4.06 4.89 10.60
CA SER A 31 4.34 3.50 10.93
C SER A 31 3.77 2.55 9.88
N LEU A 32 2.58 2.86 9.35
CA LEU A 32 1.95 2.09 8.29
C LEU A 32 2.79 2.12 7.01
N LEU A 33 3.26 3.29 6.59
CA LEU A 33 4.12 3.41 5.40
C LEU A 33 5.42 2.60 5.57
N ARG A 34 6.06 2.65 6.74
CA ARG A 34 7.26 1.83 7.02
C ARG A 34 6.96 0.34 6.96
N TYR A 35 5.83 -0.08 7.51
CA TYR A 35 5.37 -1.47 7.43
C TYR A 35 5.13 -1.90 5.98
N LEU A 36 4.39 -1.12 5.18
CA LEU A 36 4.10 -1.43 3.78
C LEU A 36 5.39 -1.56 2.94
N MET A 37 6.39 -0.70 3.19
CA MET A 37 7.70 -0.79 2.54
C MET A 37 8.48 -2.02 3.00
N ALA A 38 8.55 -2.27 4.31
CA ALA A 38 9.27 -3.41 4.87
C ALA A 38 8.66 -4.76 4.46
N ALA A 39 7.34 -4.81 4.35
CA ALA A 39 6.58 -5.97 3.87
C ALA A 39 6.64 -6.13 2.34
N GLY A 40 7.18 -5.15 1.60
CA GLY A 40 7.28 -5.20 0.13
C GLY A 40 5.96 -5.00 -0.60
N TYR A 41 4.93 -4.47 0.07
CA TYR A 41 3.64 -4.17 -0.57
C TYR A 41 3.67 -2.90 -1.43
N VAL A 42 4.61 -2.00 -1.16
CA VAL A 42 4.81 -0.76 -1.93
C VAL A 42 6.30 -0.58 -2.25
N GLU A 43 6.58 0.11 -3.34
CA GLU A 43 7.95 0.39 -3.80
C GLU A 43 8.10 1.88 -4.17
N ASN A 44 9.34 2.35 -4.17
CA ASN A 44 9.66 3.74 -4.52
C ASN A 44 9.42 3.97 -6.03
N ALA A 45 8.62 4.99 -6.36
CA ALA A 45 8.30 5.38 -7.74
C ALA A 45 9.03 6.66 -8.20
N GLY A 46 9.83 7.27 -7.33
CA GLY A 46 10.53 8.52 -7.57
C GLY A 46 10.57 9.42 -6.33
N PRO A 47 11.19 10.60 -6.43
CA PRO A 47 11.31 11.53 -5.30
C PRO A 47 9.97 11.85 -4.64
N GLY A 48 9.75 11.33 -3.42
CA GLY A 48 8.51 11.54 -2.67
C GLY A 48 7.28 10.83 -3.26
N ARG A 49 7.46 9.79 -4.08
CA ARG A 49 6.36 9.05 -4.73
C ARG A 49 6.51 7.55 -4.50
N MET A 50 5.39 6.88 -4.29
CA MET A 50 5.32 5.43 -4.01
C MET A 50 4.29 4.79 -4.92
N LYS A 51 4.56 3.55 -5.35
CA LYS A 51 3.59 2.76 -6.12
C LYS A 51 3.33 1.42 -5.44
N ILE A 52 2.17 0.84 -5.70
CA ILE A 52 1.88 -0.51 -5.22
C ILE A 52 2.78 -1.53 -5.92
N ALA A 53 3.45 -2.36 -5.14
CA ALA A 53 4.30 -3.43 -5.64
C ALA A 53 3.44 -4.63 -6.04
N LYS A 54 4.04 -5.61 -6.74
CA LYS A 54 3.35 -6.84 -7.16
C LYS A 54 2.71 -7.56 -5.97
N LEU A 55 3.45 -7.71 -4.88
CA LEU A 55 2.96 -8.38 -3.67
C LEU A 55 1.76 -7.66 -3.04
N GLY A 56 1.74 -6.32 -3.07
CA GLY A 56 0.61 -5.52 -2.58
C GLY A 56 -0.66 -5.76 -3.39
N ARG A 57 -0.54 -5.87 -4.72
CA ARG A 57 -1.66 -6.21 -5.61
C ARG A 57 -2.18 -7.63 -5.36
N GLU A 58 -1.28 -8.59 -5.16
CA GLU A 58 -1.65 -9.97 -4.84
C GLU A 58 -2.38 -10.05 -3.50
N ALA A 59 -1.88 -9.38 -2.47
CA ALA A 59 -2.50 -9.33 -1.15
C ALA A 59 -3.91 -8.69 -1.18
N LEU A 60 -4.10 -7.62 -1.97
CA LEU A 60 -5.44 -7.05 -2.19
C LEU A 60 -6.39 -8.04 -2.85
N LYS A 61 -5.93 -8.73 -3.89
CA LYS A 61 -6.73 -9.72 -4.62
C LYS A 61 -7.14 -10.88 -3.71
N GLU A 62 -6.23 -11.38 -2.88
CA GLU A 62 -6.52 -12.42 -1.90
C GLU A 62 -7.55 -11.96 -0.86
N HIS A 63 -7.42 -10.73 -0.34
CA HIS A 63 -8.37 -10.18 0.63
C HIS A 63 -9.78 -10.05 0.06
N ARG A 64 -9.91 -9.59 -1.20
CA ARG A 64 -11.20 -9.49 -1.92
C ARG A 64 -11.87 -10.84 -2.18
N GLN A 65 -11.10 -11.92 -2.25
CA GLN A 65 -11.62 -13.28 -2.42
C GLN A 65 -12.04 -13.93 -1.09
N GLN A 66 -11.61 -13.37 0.04
CA GLN A 66 -11.90 -13.86 1.39
C GLN A 66 -13.07 -13.12 2.08
N SER A 67 -13.51 -12.00 1.49
CA SER A 67 -14.72 -11.24 1.90
C SER A 67 -15.93 -11.68 1.09
#